data_AF-A0A661EWI2-F1
#
_entry.id   AF-A0A661EWI2-F1
#
_cell.length_a   1.000
_cell.length_b   1.000
_cell.length_c   1.000
_cell.angle_alpha   90.00
_cell.angle_beta   90.00
_cell.angle_gamma   90.00
#
_symmetry.space_group_name_H-M   'P 1'
#
loop_
_entity.id
_entity.type
_entity.pdbx_description
1 polymer ?
#
loop_
_entity_poly.entity_id
_entity_poly.type
_entity_poly.pdbx_seq_one_letter_code
_entity_poly.pdbx_strand_id
1 'polypeptide(L)'
;MKKAIALGLMMVFASLAISADLPKDVDTVDYSLDAPSRLAIDGELTEASPTWHRWRPASYEELGLNCDLVMSSDYTTEPYFDMYCFNVTDSEPVEFVVDSADFDTVIYLYCDPFDPMAPTENAIYMDDDDGVGLLSAIFADNGVTLTPGNDYWFVICSYSSTSGAFSVTTSENVSLCGTVGSESIDMGTLKSYFR
;
A
#
# COMPACT_ATOMS: atom_id res chain seq x y z
N MET A 1 25.61 -20.60 66.13
CA MET A 1 26.40 -19.78 65.17
C MET A 1 26.70 -20.62 63.93
N LYS A 2 26.03 -20.35 62.82
CA LYS A 2 26.45 -20.68 61.44
C LYS A 2 25.51 -19.91 60.51
N LYS A 3 26.06 -18.87 59.88
CA LYS A 3 25.38 -18.01 58.92
C LYS A 3 25.31 -18.76 57.58
N ALA A 4 24.14 -18.88 56.98
CA ALA A 4 24.00 -19.30 55.58
C ALA A 4 23.71 -18.06 54.74
N ILE A 5 24.59 -17.81 53.79
CA ILE A 5 24.59 -16.67 52.87
C ILE A 5 23.58 -16.95 51.76
N ALA A 6 22.64 -16.04 51.57
CA ALA A 6 21.72 -16.04 50.44
C ALA A 6 22.47 -15.60 49.17
N LEU A 7 22.47 -16.44 48.14
CA LEU A 7 22.93 -16.09 46.80
C LEU A 7 21.69 -15.84 45.94
N GLY A 8 21.35 -14.56 45.73
CA GLY A 8 20.27 -14.14 44.85
C GLY A 8 20.69 -14.30 43.39
N LEU A 9 20.10 -15.27 42.69
CA LEU A 9 20.21 -15.42 41.25
C LEU A 9 19.18 -14.47 40.60
N MET A 10 19.63 -13.31 40.14
CA MET A 10 18.79 -12.37 39.39
C MET A 10 18.81 -12.79 37.92
N MET A 11 17.81 -13.60 37.51
CA MET A 11 17.56 -13.88 36.09
C MET A 11 16.98 -12.63 35.44
N VAL A 12 17.77 -11.98 34.60
CA VAL A 12 17.29 -10.97 33.65
C VAL A 12 16.63 -11.72 32.50
N PHE A 13 15.31 -11.78 32.50
CA PHE A 13 14.56 -12.18 31.31
C PHE A 13 14.51 -10.98 30.35
N ALA A 14 15.34 -11.03 29.32
CA ALA A 14 15.14 -10.19 28.15
C ALA A 14 13.88 -10.69 27.43
N SER A 15 12.78 -9.97 27.57
CA SER A 15 11.56 -10.23 26.80
C SER A 15 11.83 -9.88 25.33
N LEU A 16 11.90 -10.90 24.47
CA LEU A 16 11.66 -10.73 23.05
C LEU A 16 10.22 -10.24 22.89
N ALA A 17 10.06 -8.97 22.53
CA ALA A 17 8.78 -8.49 22.04
C ALA A 17 8.59 -9.10 20.65
N ILE A 18 7.90 -10.23 20.59
CA ILE A 18 7.29 -10.71 19.35
C ILE A 18 6.14 -9.74 19.12
N SER A 19 6.29 -8.83 18.15
CA SER A 19 5.17 -8.04 17.65
C SER A 19 4.25 -9.00 16.93
N ALA A 20 3.37 -9.65 17.69
CA ALA A 20 2.21 -10.32 17.10
C ALA A 20 1.38 -9.21 16.46
N ASP A 21 1.15 -9.32 15.15
CA ASP A 21 0.17 -8.50 14.46
C ASP A 21 -1.10 -8.53 15.32
N LEU A 22 -1.50 -7.37 15.84
CA LEU A 22 -2.80 -7.27 16.48
C LEU A 22 -3.81 -7.56 15.37
N PRO A 23 -4.68 -8.56 15.51
CA PRO A 23 -5.69 -8.82 14.51
C PRO A 23 -6.56 -7.57 14.40
N LYS A 24 -6.48 -6.91 13.25
CA LYS A 24 -7.47 -5.93 12.81
C LYS A 24 -8.80 -6.66 12.63
N ASP A 25 -9.87 -6.03 13.08
CA ASP A 25 -11.21 -6.58 12.88
C ASP A 25 -11.52 -6.47 11.38
N VAL A 26 -11.87 -7.58 10.75
CA VAL A 26 -12.30 -7.60 9.34
C VAL A 26 -13.47 -6.62 9.18
N ASP A 27 -13.32 -5.60 8.34
CA ASP A 27 -14.43 -4.71 8.05
C ASP A 27 -15.54 -5.52 7.37
N THR A 28 -16.75 -5.44 7.93
CA THR A 28 -17.92 -6.18 7.44
C THR A 28 -18.91 -5.27 6.73
N VAL A 29 -18.56 -3.99 6.56
CA VAL A 29 -19.37 -3.03 5.81
C VAL A 29 -18.82 -2.97 4.40
N ASP A 30 -19.57 -3.53 3.44
CA ASP A 30 -19.25 -3.41 2.02
C ASP A 30 -19.25 -1.93 1.63
N TYR A 31 -18.08 -1.30 1.60
CA TYR A 31 -17.93 0.05 1.10
C TYR A 31 -17.93 0.01 -0.44
N SER A 32 -18.97 0.57 -1.04
CA SER A 32 -19.06 0.76 -2.48
C SER A 32 -19.08 2.25 -2.81
N LEU A 33 -18.19 2.69 -3.70
CA LEU A 33 -18.20 4.04 -4.25
C LEU A 33 -19.32 4.19 -5.28
N ASP A 34 -20.39 4.88 -4.90
CA ASP A 34 -21.55 5.10 -5.74
C ASP A 34 -21.30 6.33 -6.66
N ALA A 35 -20.50 6.19 -7.74
CA ALA A 35 -20.40 7.24 -8.77
C ALA A 35 -19.83 6.78 -10.14
N PRO A 36 -20.63 6.84 -11.23
CA PRO A 36 -20.25 6.35 -12.57
C PRO A 36 -19.33 7.27 -13.39
N SER A 37 -18.91 8.43 -12.85
CA SER A 37 -17.98 9.40 -13.47
C SER A 37 -16.50 9.20 -13.10
N ARG A 38 -16.23 8.24 -12.20
CA ARG A 38 -14.90 8.02 -11.61
C ARG A 38 -13.98 7.30 -12.60
N LEU A 39 -12.67 7.57 -12.50
CA LEU A 39 -11.66 6.81 -13.22
C LEU A 39 -11.70 5.36 -12.73
N ALA A 40 -11.80 4.44 -13.68
CA ALA A 40 -11.61 3.01 -13.45
C ALA A 40 -10.26 2.60 -14.05
N ILE A 41 -9.47 1.88 -13.25
CA ILE A 41 -8.22 1.27 -13.68
C ILE A 41 -8.45 -0.24 -13.67
N ASP A 42 -8.39 -0.87 -14.84
CA ASP A 42 -8.44 -2.33 -14.96
C ASP A 42 -7.03 -2.86 -15.25
N GLY A 43 -6.64 -3.93 -14.56
CA GLY A 43 -5.32 -4.52 -14.72
C GLY A 43 -5.27 -6.02 -14.44
N GLU A 44 -4.10 -6.61 -14.66
CA GLU A 44 -3.84 -8.02 -14.41
C GLU A 44 -2.41 -8.18 -13.87
N LEU A 45 -2.27 -8.85 -12.72
CA LEU A 45 -0.99 -9.31 -12.22
C LEU A 45 -0.72 -10.70 -12.81
N THR A 46 0.45 -10.89 -13.40
CA THR A 46 0.86 -12.16 -14.01
C THR A 46 2.21 -12.60 -13.45
N GLU A 47 2.64 -13.83 -13.76
CA GLU A 47 3.99 -14.30 -13.40
C GLU A 47 5.11 -13.47 -14.06
N ALA A 48 4.80 -12.67 -15.08
CA ALA A 48 5.73 -11.76 -15.74
C ALA A 48 5.74 -10.35 -15.10
N SER A 49 4.78 -10.05 -14.22
CA SER A 49 4.76 -8.79 -13.48
C SER A 49 5.99 -8.69 -12.58
N PRO A 50 6.51 -7.47 -12.35
CA PRO A 50 7.63 -7.30 -11.43
C PRO A 50 7.22 -7.71 -10.01
N THR A 51 8.21 -8.08 -9.20
CA THR A 51 8.03 -8.36 -7.79
C THR A 51 8.74 -7.32 -6.94
N TRP A 52 8.23 -7.09 -5.74
CA TRP A 52 8.84 -6.18 -4.77
C TRP A 52 8.59 -6.67 -3.34
N HIS A 53 9.36 -6.18 -2.38
CA HIS A 53 9.20 -6.54 -0.97
C HIS A 53 8.06 -5.73 -0.37
N ARG A 54 7.10 -6.38 0.29
CA ARG A 54 6.02 -5.67 0.98
C ARG A 54 6.51 -5.07 2.29
N TRP A 55 6.30 -3.77 2.40
CA TRP A 55 6.51 -3.02 3.63
C TRP A 55 5.19 -2.53 4.21
N ARG A 56 5.19 -2.16 5.48
CA ARG A 56 4.08 -1.40 6.08
C ARG A 56 4.55 -0.44 7.16
N PRO A 57 3.75 0.58 7.48
CA PRO A 57 3.97 1.41 8.66
C PRO A 57 3.82 0.62 9.97
N ALA A 58 4.24 1.23 11.07
CA ALA A 58 4.08 0.65 12.40
C ALA A 58 2.60 0.53 12.78
N SER A 59 1.77 1.45 12.28
CA SER A 59 0.32 1.50 12.46
C SER A 59 -0.37 1.68 11.10
N TYR A 60 -1.45 0.95 10.85
CA TYR A 60 -2.22 1.04 9.60
C TYR A 60 -2.88 2.42 9.40
N GLU A 61 -3.19 3.12 10.49
CA GLU A 61 -3.78 4.47 10.45
C GLU A 61 -2.76 5.61 10.18
N GLU A 62 -1.47 5.29 9.99
CA GLU A 62 -0.41 6.31 9.88
C GLU A 62 -0.36 6.95 8.48
N LEU A 63 -0.27 8.29 8.43
CA LEU A 63 -0.20 9.07 7.19
C LEU A 63 1.13 9.81 7.07
N GLY A 64 1.76 9.73 5.89
CA GLY A 64 2.92 10.53 5.50
C GLY A 64 2.58 11.57 4.44
N LEU A 65 1.71 12.53 4.74
CA LEU A 65 1.28 13.55 3.75
C LEU A 65 2.44 14.44 3.24
N ASN A 66 3.60 14.41 3.89
CA ASN A 66 4.83 15.05 3.44
C ASN A 66 5.84 14.06 2.84
N CYS A 67 5.36 12.91 2.34
CA CYS A 67 6.18 11.85 1.74
C CYS A 67 7.15 11.20 2.75
N ASP A 68 6.76 11.15 4.02
CA ASP A 68 7.60 10.77 5.16
C ASP A 68 7.02 9.63 5.99
N LEU A 69 6.08 8.85 5.43
CA LEU A 69 5.54 7.67 6.11
C LEU A 69 6.66 6.65 6.34
N VAL A 70 6.87 6.28 7.61
CA VAL A 70 7.93 5.34 7.98
C VAL A 70 7.48 3.90 7.80
N MET A 71 7.92 3.30 6.70
CA MET A 71 7.78 1.87 6.41
C MET A 71 8.79 1.05 7.23
N SER A 72 8.32 0.34 8.27
CA SER A 72 9.20 -0.27 9.29
C SER A 72 9.09 -1.78 9.41
N SER A 73 8.02 -2.39 8.91
CA SER A 73 7.81 -3.84 8.95
C SER A 73 7.91 -4.44 7.55
N ASP A 74 8.85 -5.36 7.37
CA ASP A 74 9.09 -6.09 6.12
C ASP A 74 8.50 -7.50 6.22
N TYR A 75 7.58 -7.84 5.32
CA TYR A 75 6.98 -9.17 5.26
C TYR A 75 7.83 -10.17 4.46
N THR A 76 8.91 -9.73 3.79
CA THR A 76 9.82 -10.53 2.94
C THR A 76 9.16 -11.33 1.82
N THR A 77 7.84 -11.15 1.62
CA THR A 77 7.11 -11.69 0.49
C THR A 77 7.46 -10.87 -0.75
N GLU A 78 7.63 -11.56 -1.88
CA GLU A 78 7.86 -10.95 -3.20
C GLU A 78 6.61 -11.13 -4.07
N PRO A 79 5.47 -10.47 -3.76
CA PRO A 79 4.29 -10.54 -4.62
C PRO A 79 4.51 -9.80 -5.93
N TYR A 80 3.66 -10.13 -6.89
CA TYR A 80 3.54 -9.39 -8.14
C TYR A 80 2.91 -8.03 -7.88
N PHE A 81 3.36 -7.00 -8.59
CA PHE A 81 2.79 -5.66 -8.48
C PHE A 81 2.65 -4.96 -9.82
N ASP A 82 1.85 -3.91 -9.83
CA ASP A 82 1.70 -2.95 -10.91
C ASP A 82 1.63 -1.53 -10.33
N MET A 83 1.94 -0.52 -11.14
CA MET A 83 2.03 0.87 -10.68
C MET A 83 1.51 1.87 -11.70
N TYR A 84 0.82 2.89 -11.20
CA TYR A 84 0.14 3.90 -11.99
C TYR A 84 0.50 5.28 -11.49
N CYS A 85 0.97 6.13 -12.39
CA CYS A 85 1.13 7.55 -12.07
C CYS A 85 -0.23 8.22 -12.09
N PHE A 86 -0.53 9.00 -11.05
CA PHE A 86 -1.72 9.83 -10.97
C PHE A 86 -1.40 11.24 -10.45
N ASN A 87 -2.30 12.16 -10.72
CA ASN A 87 -2.33 13.50 -10.15
C ASN A 87 -3.69 13.75 -9.51
N VAL A 88 -3.75 14.72 -8.60
CA VAL A 88 -5.00 15.18 -7.99
C VAL A 88 -5.40 16.55 -8.50
N THR A 89 -6.69 16.75 -8.75
CA THR A 89 -7.23 17.99 -9.33
C THR A 89 -7.65 19.01 -8.28
N ASP A 90 -7.87 18.58 -7.04
CA ASP A 90 -8.22 19.41 -5.89
C ASP A 90 -7.67 18.80 -4.58
N SER A 91 -7.94 19.46 -3.46
CA SER A 91 -7.43 19.07 -2.14
C SER A 91 -8.42 18.23 -1.33
N GLU A 92 -9.49 17.71 -1.94
CA GLU A 92 -10.35 16.74 -1.27
C GLU A 92 -9.59 15.42 -1.04
N PRO A 93 -9.95 14.63 -0.01
CA PRO A 93 -9.35 13.31 0.19
C PRO A 93 -9.46 12.43 -1.06
N VAL A 94 -8.40 11.71 -1.40
CA VAL A 94 -8.45 10.72 -2.47
C VAL A 94 -9.07 9.42 -1.97
N GLU A 95 -9.78 8.75 -2.86
CA GLU A 95 -10.32 7.42 -2.63
C GLU A 95 -9.80 6.46 -3.69
N PHE A 96 -9.47 5.23 -3.30
CA PHE A 96 -9.10 4.13 -4.17
C PHE A 96 -9.73 2.87 -3.61
N VAL A 97 -10.62 2.22 -4.34
CA VAL A 97 -11.26 0.97 -3.89
C VAL A 97 -10.92 -0.11 -4.90
N VAL A 98 -10.29 -1.18 -4.42
CA VAL A 98 -9.88 -2.31 -5.26
C VAL A 98 -10.94 -3.40 -5.21
N ASP A 99 -11.22 -3.99 -6.37
CA ASP A 99 -11.98 -5.23 -6.50
C ASP A 99 -11.13 -6.31 -7.19
N SER A 100 -11.13 -7.51 -6.64
CA SER A 100 -10.46 -8.69 -7.17
C SER A 100 -11.12 -9.97 -6.64
N ALA A 101 -11.42 -10.90 -7.55
CA ALA A 101 -11.88 -12.23 -7.19
C ALA A 101 -10.74 -13.25 -7.05
N ASP A 102 -9.54 -12.88 -7.50
CA ASP A 102 -8.43 -13.79 -7.72
C ASP A 102 -7.41 -13.78 -6.57
N PHE A 103 -7.25 -12.64 -5.90
CA PHE A 103 -6.25 -12.48 -4.84
C PHE A 103 -6.63 -11.40 -3.82
N ASP A 104 -6.09 -11.58 -2.62
CA ASP A 104 -6.05 -10.59 -1.55
C ASP A 104 -5.06 -9.48 -1.92
N THR A 105 -5.45 -8.20 -1.83
CA THR A 105 -4.73 -7.07 -2.40
C THR A 105 -3.98 -6.29 -1.32
N VAL A 106 -2.97 -5.54 -1.74
CA VAL A 106 -2.31 -4.50 -0.94
C VAL A 106 -2.08 -3.30 -1.84
N ILE A 107 -2.37 -2.10 -1.35
CA ILE A 107 -2.13 -0.85 -2.07
C ILE A 107 -1.20 0.08 -1.31
N TYR A 108 -0.52 0.92 -2.06
CA TYR A 108 0.39 1.94 -1.55
C TYR A 108 0.25 3.22 -2.36
N LEU A 109 0.44 4.35 -1.67
CA LEU A 109 0.60 5.66 -2.29
C LEU A 109 1.99 6.21 -1.99
N TYR A 110 2.63 6.75 -3.02
CA TYR A 110 3.94 7.40 -2.94
C TYR A 110 3.90 8.77 -3.61
N CYS A 111 4.76 9.68 -3.14
CA CYS A 111 5.08 10.90 -3.87
C CYS A 111 6.00 10.59 -5.06
N ASP A 112 5.95 11.44 -6.08
CA ASP A 112 7.00 11.47 -7.10
C ASP A 112 8.30 12.11 -6.55
N PRO A 113 9.50 11.56 -6.83
CA PRO A 113 9.74 10.31 -7.57
C PRO A 113 9.50 9.05 -6.72
N PHE A 114 8.99 7.99 -7.36
CA PHE A 114 8.91 6.65 -6.78
C PHE A 114 9.99 5.72 -7.36
N ASP A 115 10.65 4.95 -6.49
CA ASP A 115 11.58 3.88 -6.87
C ASP A 115 11.15 2.55 -6.23
N PRO A 116 10.70 1.55 -7.01
CA PRO A 116 10.31 0.24 -6.47
C PRO A 116 11.48 -0.53 -5.85
N MET A 117 12.74 -0.14 -6.11
CA MET A 117 13.91 -0.70 -5.43
C MET A 117 14.17 -0.07 -4.05
N ALA A 118 13.50 1.04 -3.73
CA ALA A 118 13.56 1.74 -2.45
C ALA A 118 12.13 2.00 -1.90
N PRO A 119 11.30 0.96 -1.68
CA PRO A 119 9.87 1.10 -1.34
C PRO A 119 9.59 1.70 0.03
N THR A 120 10.64 1.99 0.82
CA THR A 120 10.53 2.67 2.13
C THR A 120 10.70 4.18 2.03
N GLU A 121 10.97 4.72 0.84
CA GLU A 121 11.14 6.15 0.60
C GLU A 121 9.87 6.75 -0.01
N ASN A 122 9.59 8.02 0.30
CA ASN A 122 8.49 8.81 -0.28
C ASN A 122 7.07 8.24 -0.08
N ALA A 123 6.87 7.33 0.88
CA ALA A 123 5.58 6.73 1.16
C ALA A 123 4.61 7.74 1.79
N ILE A 124 3.33 7.60 1.44
CA ILE A 124 2.22 8.43 1.93
C ILE A 124 1.25 7.59 2.75
N TYR A 125 0.81 6.47 2.17
CA TYR A 125 -0.20 5.61 2.75
C TYR A 125 -0.06 4.18 2.25
N MET A 126 -0.60 3.23 3.01
CA MET A 126 -0.71 1.83 2.62
C MET A 126 -1.96 1.25 3.27
N ASP A 127 -2.60 0.34 2.55
CA ASP A 127 -3.70 -0.47 3.07
C ASP A 127 -3.64 -1.90 2.50
N ASP A 128 -4.11 -2.88 3.27
CA ASP A 128 -4.22 -4.28 2.87
C ASP A 128 -5.50 -5.00 3.33
N ASP A 129 -6.53 -4.31 3.83
CA ASP A 129 -7.84 -4.96 4.07
C ASP A 129 -9.04 -4.04 4.33
N ASP A 130 -8.93 -2.72 4.16
CA ASP A 130 -10.04 -1.82 4.49
C ASP A 130 -11.22 -1.92 3.48
N GLY A 131 -11.03 -2.57 2.34
CA GLY A 131 -12.02 -2.74 1.27
C GLY A 131 -12.99 -3.92 1.46
N VAL A 132 -13.77 -4.21 0.42
CA VAL A 132 -14.77 -5.30 0.46
C VAL A 132 -14.08 -6.65 0.74
N GLY A 133 -14.48 -7.32 1.81
CA GLY A 133 -13.91 -8.60 2.22
C GLY A 133 -12.57 -8.46 2.92
N LEU A 134 -11.48 -8.78 2.22
CA LEU A 134 -10.10 -8.56 2.68
C LEU A 134 -9.32 -7.71 1.67
N LEU A 135 -10.02 -7.08 0.72
CA LEU A 135 -9.37 -6.28 -0.30
C LEU A 135 -8.98 -4.92 0.25
N SER A 136 -8.17 -4.18 -0.49
CA SER A 136 -7.65 -2.90 -0.03
C SER A 136 -8.52 -1.74 -0.48
N ALA A 137 -8.59 -0.72 0.37
CA ALA A 137 -9.22 0.54 0.04
C ALA A 137 -8.58 1.74 0.74
N ILE A 138 -8.78 2.91 0.14
CA ILE A 138 -8.57 4.23 0.73
C ILE A 138 -9.91 4.95 0.63
N PHE A 139 -10.44 5.35 1.76
CA PHE A 139 -11.68 6.11 1.92
C PHE A 139 -11.38 7.55 2.29
N ALA A 140 -12.36 8.43 2.08
CA ALA A 140 -12.24 9.82 2.47
C ALA A 140 -11.88 10.00 3.96
N ASP A 141 -12.38 9.12 4.83
CA ASP A 141 -12.14 9.15 6.28
C ASP A 141 -10.69 8.79 6.67
N ASN A 142 -9.93 8.10 5.81
CA ASN A 142 -8.50 7.92 6.02
C ASN A 142 -7.73 9.25 5.90
N GLY A 143 -8.33 10.30 5.33
CA GLY A 143 -7.79 11.66 5.36
C GLY A 143 -6.59 11.91 4.44
N VAL A 144 -6.40 11.05 3.43
CA VAL A 144 -5.33 11.18 2.44
C VAL A 144 -5.59 12.38 1.52
N THR A 145 -5.14 13.56 1.94
CA THR A 145 -5.34 14.83 1.23
C THR A 145 -4.03 15.25 0.55
N LEU A 146 -4.04 15.26 -0.79
CA LEU A 146 -2.84 15.51 -1.60
C LEU A 146 -2.83 16.92 -2.18
N THR A 147 -1.64 17.39 -2.59
CA THR A 147 -1.48 18.74 -3.15
C THR A 147 -1.79 18.72 -4.65
N PRO A 148 -2.74 19.53 -5.13
CA PRO A 148 -3.07 19.60 -6.55
C PRO A 148 -1.89 20.00 -7.43
N GLY A 149 -1.82 19.39 -8.61
CA GLY A 149 -0.78 19.67 -9.61
C GLY A 149 0.56 18.99 -9.36
N ASN A 150 0.67 18.15 -8.33
CA ASN A 150 1.78 17.22 -8.16
C ASN A 150 1.42 15.84 -8.73
N ASP A 151 2.45 15.12 -9.17
CA ASP A 151 2.36 13.71 -9.57
C ASP A 151 2.64 12.80 -8.37
N TYR A 152 1.97 11.66 -8.36
CA TYR A 152 1.97 10.65 -7.31
C TYR A 152 1.93 9.25 -7.94
N TRP A 153 2.24 8.24 -7.15
CA TRP A 153 2.28 6.85 -7.59
C TRP A 153 1.33 6.01 -6.75
N PHE A 154 0.38 5.37 -7.43
CA PHE A 154 -0.46 4.32 -6.89
C PHE A 154 0.18 2.98 -7.23
N VAL A 155 0.44 2.15 -6.23
CA VAL A 155 0.99 0.81 -6.42
C VAL A 155 -0.01 -0.18 -5.87
N ILE A 156 -0.30 -1.22 -6.65
CA ILE A 156 -1.12 -2.35 -6.24
C ILE A 156 -0.28 -3.61 -6.34
N CYS A 157 -0.34 -4.45 -5.31
CA CYS A 157 0.23 -5.78 -5.36
C CYS A 157 -0.71 -6.80 -4.72
N SER A 158 -0.45 -8.07 -4.97
CA SER A 158 -1.10 -9.15 -4.24
C SER A 158 -0.48 -9.31 -2.85
N TYR A 159 -1.23 -9.80 -1.86
CA TYR A 159 -0.74 -10.06 -0.49
C TYR A 159 0.33 -11.17 -0.46
N SER A 160 0.23 -12.10 -1.41
CA SER A 160 1.15 -13.21 -1.66
C SER A 160 1.48 -13.31 -3.14
N SER A 161 2.37 -14.20 -3.58
CA SER A 161 2.75 -14.35 -5.00
C SER A 161 1.65 -15.04 -5.83
N THR A 162 0.51 -14.37 -5.98
CA THR A 162 -0.68 -14.80 -6.71
C THR A 162 -0.94 -13.85 -7.87
N SER A 163 -1.31 -14.40 -9.02
CA SER A 163 -1.72 -13.66 -10.22
C SER A 163 -3.23 -13.58 -10.33
N GLY A 164 -3.73 -12.61 -11.09
CA GLY A 164 -5.16 -12.44 -11.33
C GLY A 164 -5.51 -11.06 -11.85
N ALA A 165 -6.77 -10.90 -12.24
CA ALA A 165 -7.33 -9.63 -12.65
C ALA A 165 -7.73 -8.78 -11.44
N PHE A 166 -7.69 -7.46 -11.61
CA PHE A 166 -8.19 -6.51 -10.63
C PHE A 166 -8.82 -5.30 -11.32
N SER A 167 -9.66 -4.58 -10.59
CA SER A 167 -10.13 -3.26 -10.95
C SER A 167 -9.98 -2.29 -9.78
N VAL A 168 -9.77 -1.01 -10.07
CA VAL A 168 -9.68 0.05 -9.07
C VAL A 168 -10.62 1.18 -9.45
N THR A 169 -11.48 1.58 -8.53
CA THR A 169 -12.34 2.76 -8.66
C THR A 169 -11.78 3.89 -7.81
N THR A 170 -11.61 5.09 -8.37
CA THR A 170 -11.04 6.23 -7.65
C THR A 170 -12.08 7.26 -7.21
N SER A 171 -11.70 8.26 -6.43
CA SER A 171 -12.46 9.52 -6.30
C SER A 171 -12.41 10.35 -7.59
N GLU A 172 -13.34 11.30 -7.75
CA GLU A 172 -13.45 12.15 -8.95
C GLU A 172 -12.27 13.10 -9.14
N ASN A 173 -11.54 13.39 -8.05
CA ASN A 173 -10.40 14.28 -8.06
C ASN A 173 -9.08 13.60 -8.44
N VAL A 174 -9.10 12.31 -8.79
CA VAL A 174 -7.93 11.56 -9.27
C VAL A 174 -7.94 11.48 -10.79
N SER A 175 -6.78 11.70 -11.42
CA SER A 175 -6.58 11.45 -12.84
C SER A 175 -5.20 10.85 -13.12
N LEU A 176 -5.05 10.04 -14.18
CA LEU A 176 -3.74 9.48 -14.54
C LEU A 176 -2.81 10.55 -15.14
N CYS A 177 -1.51 10.43 -14.88
CA CYS A 177 -0.47 11.32 -15.44
C CYS A 177 -0.34 11.13 -16.95
N GLY A 178 -1.21 11.75 -17.74
CA GLY A 178 -1.24 11.56 -19.19
C GLY A 178 -1.50 10.10 -19.61
N THR A 179 -1.86 9.90 -20.87
CA THR A 179 -2.22 8.57 -21.38
C THR A 179 -0.95 7.73 -21.57
N VAL A 180 -0.63 6.82 -20.64
CA VAL A 180 0.05 5.59 -21.05
C VAL A 180 -1.07 4.71 -21.61
N GLY A 181 -1.26 4.76 -22.92
CA GLY A 181 -2.24 3.91 -23.60
C GLY A 181 -1.96 2.44 -23.27
N SER A 182 -3.02 1.64 -23.21
CA SER A 182 -3.04 0.21 -22.89
C SER A 182 -2.35 -0.68 -23.94
N GLU A 183 -1.14 -0.32 -24.35
CA GLU A 183 -0.28 -1.14 -25.18
C GLU A 183 0.97 -1.50 -24.39
N SER A 184 1.04 -2.77 -23.98
CA SER A 184 2.20 -3.49 -23.45
C SER A 184 3.35 -2.59 -22.99
N ILE A 185 3.30 -2.15 -21.74
CA ILE A 185 4.42 -1.44 -21.14
C ILE A 185 5.55 -2.46 -20.94
N ASP A 186 6.42 -2.58 -21.94
CA ASP A 186 7.75 -3.10 -21.73
C ASP A 186 8.40 -2.24 -20.64
N MET A 187 8.84 -2.85 -19.54
CA MET A 187 9.58 -2.21 -18.45
C MET A 187 10.79 -1.41 -18.94
N GLY A 188 11.32 -1.71 -20.13
CA GLY A 188 12.33 -0.89 -20.81
C GLY A 188 11.85 0.54 -21.17
N THR A 189 10.56 0.71 -21.43
CA THR A 189 9.96 1.99 -21.85
C THR A 189 9.68 2.92 -20.66
N LEU A 190 9.24 2.37 -19.52
CA LEU A 190 9.07 3.14 -18.27
C LEU A 190 10.39 3.79 -17.83
N LYS A 191 11.52 3.07 -17.92
CA LYS A 191 12.85 3.63 -17.62
C LYS A 191 13.26 4.83 -18.47
N SER A 192 12.62 5.05 -19.63
CA SER A 192 12.91 6.20 -20.48
C SER A 192 12.16 7.47 -20.06
N TYR A 193 11.09 7.35 -19.28
CA TYR A 193 10.33 8.47 -18.74
C TYR A 193 10.89 9.01 -17.42
N PHE A 194 11.75 8.23 -16.72
CA PHE A 194 12.39 8.61 -15.45
C PHE A 194 13.86 9.05 -15.59
N ARG A 195 14.21 9.76 -16.66
CA ARG A 195 15.54 10.38 -16.82
C ARG A 195 15.47 11.89 -16.84
#